data_AF-A0A9N9PEU2-F1
#
_entry.id   AF-A0A9N9PEU2-F1
#
_cell.length_a   1.000
_cell.length_b   1.000
_cell.length_c   1.000
_cell.angle_alpha   90.00
_cell.angle_beta   90.00
_cell.angle_gamma   90.00
#
_symmetry.space_group_name_H-M   'P 1'
#
loop_
_entity.id
_entity.type
_entity.pdbx_description
1 polymer ?
#
loop_
_entity_poly.entity_id
_entity_poly.type
_entity_poly.pdbx_seq_one_letter_code
_entity_poly.pdbx_strand_id
1 'polypeptide(L)'
;KMQVNTSTLEEYTCKIAYYCSVDTLRCHELLLKRNIIEDYIQIAKYTSITISNVFTNGVGCLVNNLYGRYCAKKDMLISMIRKGRIEKTKYGGGLVISPEMPSIEFLGQFVLVADVDFGSEYPNVIINSNISNDTCVDINSNNPNLNVITDNFKVYGKYIPHNGDKTKMGIIPLMCEELLTARKETKQMMKLYKNNEQLYPYYKSKSNALKVLANLIYGVTGYIYSPLYNKQVASSVTASARSFTRHVMEIIKLQGCNVVYGDTDSVFYTLPTNMLKKIHDKYKPIDNPVIKKQFWTEMINETIRFSKGLQLHINEVLKKETGYSYLAVVLEKVLMPEIFPQKKMYFGIKHEEYADFDNPKLFMKGRIIKKNATKFYRTISTDIIWSVLGFKDQKEILMNNDKSIEQIISEVVKKYIDEKDLNLFKLTDKYNPDFKRGNTKVINFVTRMSDKHRIEIVAGRFYYYIMTHQDKKAQMYEKMWPCSKIKEDQKFDYLYYFKSLRDICAPLLKKEIEETEQFLEMIYNENLKCSKQTTLDEAWNNLEKKLVETKFISNKKKRKPVKLDILISKRNQIDYYFQKKN
;
A
#
# COMPACT_ATOMS: atom_id res chain seq x y z
N LYS A 1 40.12 -9.95 40.79
CA LYS A 1 38.97 -10.85 40.52
C LYS A 1 37.85 -10.44 41.46
N MET A 2 36.78 -9.79 40.98
CA MET A 2 35.61 -9.54 41.83
C MET A 2 35.00 -10.89 42.19
N GLN A 3 34.98 -11.24 43.48
CA GLN A 3 34.18 -12.35 43.99
C GLN A 3 32.71 -11.93 43.89
N VAL A 4 32.06 -12.34 42.80
CA VAL A 4 30.60 -12.22 42.69
C VAL A 4 30.00 -13.29 43.58
N ASN A 5 29.13 -12.90 44.51
CA ASN A 5 28.42 -13.82 45.40
C ASN A 5 27.62 -14.83 44.56
N THR A 6 27.73 -16.12 44.87
CA THR A 6 27.11 -17.24 44.13
C THR A 6 25.61 -17.05 43.96
N SER A 7 24.92 -16.49 44.96
CA SER A 7 23.47 -16.21 44.88
C SER A 7 23.13 -15.15 43.82
N THR A 8 24.00 -14.17 43.61
CA THR A 8 23.83 -13.13 42.58
C THR A 8 24.06 -13.72 41.18
N LEU A 9 25.01 -14.65 41.05
CA LEU A 9 25.27 -15.36 39.80
C LEU A 9 24.10 -16.28 39.42
N GLU A 10 23.52 -16.98 40.39
CA GLU A 10 22.30 -17.78 40.22
C GLU A 10 21.12 -16.92 39.77
N GLU A 11 20.91 -15.75 40.40
CA GLU A 11 19.85 -14.82 40.01
C GLU A 11 20.02 -14.30 38.57
N TYR A 12 21.25 -13.93 38.18
CA TYR A 12 21.54 -13.52 36.79
C TYR A 12 21.34 -14.68 35.81
N THR A 13 21.75 -15.89 36.19
CA THR A 13 21.57 -17.09 35.35
C THR A 13 20.08 -17.38 35.13
N CYS A 14 19.26 -17.31 36.18
CA CYS A 14 17.81 -17.44 36.06
C CYS A 14 17.18 -16.36 35.17
N LYS A 15 17.63 -15.09 35.30
CA LYS A 15 17.16 -13.99 34.44
C LYS A 15 17.54 -14.20 32.96
N ILE A 16 18.75 -14.67 32.68
CA ILE A 16 19.21 -14.99 31.33
C ILE A 16 18.42 -16.18 30.77
N ALA A 17 18.25 -17.25 31.55
CA ALA A 17 17.45 -18.41 31.15
C ALA A 17 16.00 -18.02 30.82
N TYR A 18 15.38 -17.17 31.66
CA TYR A 18 14.06 -16.63 31.38
C TYR A 18 14.03 -15.80 30.09
N TYR A 19 14.98 -14.88 29.91
CA TYR A 19 15.10 -14.08 28.69
C TYR A 19 15.23 -14.96 27.43
N CYS A 20 16.12 -15.96 27.45
CA CYS A 20 16.29 -16.92 26.35
C CYS A 20 15.02 -17.75 26.10
N SER A 21 14.30 -18.13 27.16
CA SER A 21 13.02 -18.84 27.03
C SER A 21 11.96 -17.98 26.34
N VAL A 22 11.88 -16.69 26.69
CA VAL A 22 10.96 -15.74 26.05
C VAL A 22 11.32 -15.57 24.58
N ASP A 23 12.59 -15.33 24.24
CA ASP A 23 13.02 -15.16 22.85
C ASP A 23 12.68 -16.40 21.99
N THR A 24 12.88 -17.60 22.53
CA THR A 24 12.53 -18.86 21.85
C THR A 24 11.02 -19.00 21.67
N LEU A 25 10.23 -18.77 22.73
CA LEU A 25 8.77 -18.88 22.70
C LEU A 25 8.13 -17.86 21.74
N ARG A 26 8.64 -16.61 21.71
CA ARG A 26 8.14 -15.58 20.79
C ARG A 26 8.32 -15.96 19.34
N CYS A 27 9.40 -16.65 18.97
CA CYS A 27 9.56 -17.18 17.60
C CYS A 27 8.46 -18.20 17.24
N HIS A 28 8.13 -19.12 18.15
CA HIS A 28 7.06 -20.10 17.93
C HIS A 28 5.68 -19.42 17.83
N GLU A 29 5.38 -18.50 18.74
CA GLU A 29 4.13 -17.74 18.71
C GLU A 29 3.96 -16.93 17.43
N LEU A 30 5.04 -16.30 16.94
CA LEU A 30 5.01 -15.57 15.67
C LEU A 30 4.72 -16.49 14.49
N LEU A 31 5.33 -17.67 14.46
CA LEU A 31 5.11 -18.67 13.42
C LEU A 31 3.64 -19.10 13.36
N LEU A 32 3.02 -19.34 14.53
CA LEU A 32 1.61 -19.69 14.65
C LEU A 32 0.69 -18.51 14.28
N LYS A 33 0.92 -17.34 14.86
CA LYS A 33 0.09 -16.13 14.65
C LYS A 33 0.12 -15.65 13.20
N ARG A 34 1.23 -15.86 12.50
CA ARG A 34 1.40 -15.50 11.08
C ARG A 34 0.99 -16.62 10.13
N ASN A 35 0.66 -17.82 10.63
CA ASN A 35 0.28 -19.00 9.86
C ASN A 35 1.30 -19.38 8.76
N ILE A 36 2.59 -19.20 9.04
CA ILE A 36 3.66 -19.28 8.02
C ILE A 36 3.79 -20.70 7.43
N ILE A 37 3.73 -21.71 8.30
CA ILE A 37 3.87 -23.11 7.88
C ILE A 37 2.73 -23.46 6.92
N GLU A 38 1.50 -23.10 7.26
CA GLU A 38 0.33 -23.40 6.42
C GLU A 38 0.41 -22.70 5.06
N ASP A 39 0.82 -21.42 5.03
CA ASP A 39 1.05 -20.69 3.78
C ASP A 39 2.01 -21.44 2.84
N TYR A 40 3.12 -21.97 3.37
CA TYR A 40 4.10 -22.71 2.57
C TYR A 40 3.64 -24.12 2.21
N ILE A 41 2.94 -24.82 3.11
CA ILE A 41 2.33 -26.13 2.83
C ILE A 41 1.39 -26.02 1.64
N GLN A 42 0.56 -24.98 1.59
CA GLN A 42 -0.41 -24.81 0.50
C GLN A 42 0.31 -24.58 -0.84
N ILE A 43 1.33 -23.73 -0.90
CA ILE A 43 2.13 -23.54 -2.12
C ILE A 43 2.82 -24.84 -2.53
N ALA A 44 3.46 -25.54 -1.59
CA ALA A 44 4.14 -26.81 -1.82
C ALA A 44 3.20 -27.87 -2.43
N LYS A 45 1.99 -28.01 -1.87
CA LYS A 45 0.96 -28.95 -2.35
C LYS A 45 0.57 -28.71 -3.80
N TYR A 46 0.30 -27.45 -4.18
CA TYR A 46 -0.10 -27.14 -5.55
C TYR A 46 1.05 -27.23 -6.54
N THR A 47 2.25 -26.83 -6.14
CA THR A 47 3.43 -26.83 -7.02
C THR A 47 4.18 -28.16 -7.06
N SER A 48 3.79 -29.12 -6.20
CA SER A 48 4.40 -30.46 -6.09
C SER A 48 5.89 -30.42 -5.76
N ILE A 49 6.28 -29.52 -4.86
CA ILE A 49 7.65 -29.43 -4.34
C ILE A 49 7.64 -29.49 -2.81
N THR A 50 8.81 -29.70 -2.21
CA THR A 50 8.94 -29.73 -0.74
C THR A 50 8.76 -28.33 -0.13
N ILE A 51 8.32 -28.27 1.13
CA ILE A 51 8.21 -27.02 1.90
C ILE A 51 9.57 -26.31 1.98
N SER A 52 10.66 -27.08 2.14
CA SER A 52 12.02 -26.55 2.13
C SER A 52 12.32 -25.82 0.83
N ASN A 53 11.97 -26.40 -0.32
CA ASN A 53 12.14 -25.76 -1.63
C ASN A 53 11.26 -24.52 -1.82
N VAL A 54 10.04 -24.48 -1.27
CA VAL A 54 9.22 -23.26 -1.28
C VAL A 54 9.92 -22.12 -0.52
N PHE A 55 10.58 -22.46 0.58
CA PHE A 55 11.28 -21.49 1.42
C PHE A 55 12.61 -21.02 0.83
N THR A 56 13.38 -21.92 0.23
CA THR A 56 14.76 -21.64 -0.22
C THR A 56 14.86 -21.22 -1.68
N ASN A 57 13.99 -21.72 -2.56
CA ASN A 57 14.12 -21.49 -3.99
C ASN A 57 13.39 -20.24 -4.48
N GLY A 58 13.86 -19.71 -5.61
CA GLY A 58 13.16 -18.67 -6.34
C GLY A 58 11.84 -19.15 -6.95
N VAL A 59 10.97 -18.18 -7.22
CA VAL A 59 9.63 -18.36 -7.83
C VAL A 59 9.64 -19.23 -9.09
N GLY A 60 10.71 -19.18 -9.90
CA GLY A 60 10.82 -19.98 -11.12
C GLY A 60 10.72 -21.49 -10.88
N CYS A 61 11.29 -21.99 -9.79
CA CYS A 61 11.21 -23.43 -9.45
C CYS A 61 9.76 -23.86 -9.17
N LEU A 62 9.00 -23.03 -8.46
CA LEU A 62 7.59 -23.26 -8.15
C LEU A 62 6.77 -23.43 -9.44
N VAL A 63 6.97 -22.51 -10.37
CA VAL A 63 6.15 -22.43 -11.59
C VAL A 63 6.54 -23.51 -12.58
N ASN A 64 7.83 -23.82 -12.73
CA ASN A 64 8.28 -24.89 -13.65
C ASN A 64 7.73 -26.26 -13.25
N ASN A 65 7.72 -26.60 -11.95
CA ASN A 65 7.14 -27.86 -11.47
C ASN A 65 5.62 -27.88 -11.67
N LEU A 66 4.95 -26.76 -11.39
CA LEU A 66 3.51 -26.61 -11.63
C LEU A 66 3.20 -26.81 -13.12
N TYR A 67 3.92 -26.17 -14.03
CA TYR A 67 3.76 -26.36 -15.48
C TYR A 67 4.00 -27.82 -15.88
N GLY A 68 5.11 -28.42 -15.44
CA GLY A 68 5.44 -29.81 -15.75
C GLY A 68 4.34 -30.80 -15.35
N ARG A 69 3.73 -30.60 -14.17
CA ARG A 69 2.57 -31.39 -13.71
C ARG A 69 1.37 -31.27 -14.65
N TYR A 70 1.06 -30.07 -15.12
CA TYR A 70 -0.05 -29.90 -16.06
C TYR A 70 0.30 -30.42 -17.44
N CYS A 71 1.56 -30.28 -17.89
CA CYS A 71 2.01 -30.83 -19.17
C CYS A 71 1.85 -32.35 -19.18
N ALA A 72 2.19 -33.04 -18.08
CA ALA A 72 1.96 -34.47 -17.93
C ALA A 72 0.47 -34.86 -18.06
N LYS A 73 -0.47 -34.04 -17.56
CA LYS A 73 -1.92 -34.28 -17.74
C LYS A 73 -2.36 -34.22 -19.21
N LYS A 74 -1.62 -33.52 -20.07
CA LYS A 74 -1.92 -33.33 -21.50
C LYS A 74 -1.04 -34.14 -22.43
N ASP A 75 -0.23 -35.06 -21.88
CA ASP A 75 0.77 -35.80 -22.65
C ASP A 75 1.72 -34.87 -23.42
N MET A 76 2.18 -33.80 -22.74
CA MET A 76 3.08 -32.79 -23.28
C MET A 76 4.42 -32.80 -22.54
N LEU A 77 5.48 -32.44 -23.27
CA LEU A 77 6.80 -32.18 -22.71
C LEU A 77 7.12 -30.69 -22.77
N ILE A 78 7.81 -30.20 -21.73
CA ILE A 78 8.32 -28.84 -21.64
C ILE A 78 9.84 -28.84 -21.82
N SER A 79 10.34 -27.94 -22.66
CA SER A 79 11.78 -27.70 -22.78
C SER A 79 12.25 -26.75 -21.68
N MET A 80 13.18 -27.22 -20.85
CA MET A 80 13.93 -26.35 -19.92
C MET A 80 15.03 -25.55 -20.63
N ILE A 81 15.33 -25.92 -21.88
CA ILE A 81 16.25 -25.20 -22.76
C ILE A 81 15.47 -24.07 -23.41
N ARG A 82 16.03 -22.86 -23.29
CA ARG A 82 15.47 -21.66 -23.88
C ARG A 82 15.72 -21.65 -25.39
N LYS A 83 14.68 -21.43 -26.19
CA LYS A 83 14.77 -21.37 -27.65
C LYS A 83 14.82 -19.92 -28.15
N GLY A 84 15.62 -19.67 -29.19
CA GLY A 84 15.60 -18.43 -29.98
C GLY A 84 16.43 -17.25 -29.43
N ARG A 85 16.43 -16.14 -30.18
CA ARG A 85 17.06 -14.87 -29.78
C ARG A 85 16.19 -14.16 -28.73
N ILE A 86 16.83 -13.61 -27.69
CA ILE A 86 16.13 -12.89 -26.63
C ILE A 86 15.81 -11.47 -27.11
N GLU A 87 14.54 -11.21 -27.38
CA GLU A 87 14.07 -9.83 -27.52
C GLU A 87 14.10 -9.14 -26.16
N LYS A 88 15.11 -8.29 -25.96
CA LYS A 88 15.24 -7.48 -24.73
C LYS A 88 14.30 -6.26 -24.71
N THR A 89 13.53 -6.04 -25.77
CA THR A 89 12.59 -4.92 -25.87
C THR A 89 11.39 -5.15 -24.95
N LYS A 90 11.09 -4.14 -24.13
CA LYS A 90 9.91 -4.15 -23.24
C LYS A 90 8.62 -4.19 -24.08
N TYR A 91 7.58 -4.80 -23.55
CA TYR A 91 6.23 -4.78 -24.11
C TYR A 91 5.30 -3.91 -23.25
N GLY A 92 4.15 -3.52 -23.81
CA GLY A 92 3.18 -2.65 -23.13
C GLY A 92 2.59 -3.30 -21.86
N GLY A 93 2.49 -2.52 -20.78
CA GLY A 93 1.89 -2.95 -19.50
C GLY A 93 0.37 -2.74 -19.45
N GLY A 94 -0.18 -2.63 -18.24
CA GLY A 94 -1.60 -2.32 -18.02
C GLY A 94 -2.01 -0.91 -18.49
N LEU A 95 -3.32 -0.71 -18.70
CA LEU A 95 -3.89 0.58 -19.09
C LEU A 95 -3.88 1.53 -17.88
N VAL A 96 -3.42 2.77 -18.04
CA VAL A 96 -3.59 3.82 -17.02
C VAL A 96 -3.97 5.12 -17.69
N ILE A 97 -5.25 5.50 -17.58
CA ILE A 97 -5.75 6.77 -18.09
C ILE A 97 -5.46 7.88 -17.08
N SER A 98 -5.39 9.13 -17.53
CA SER A 98 -5.23 10.26 -16.61
C SER A 98 -6.53 10.50 -15.86
N PRO A 99 -6.48 10.94 -14.59
CA PRO A 99 -7.69 11.34 -13.90
C PRO A 99 -8.28 12.60 -14.57
N GLU A 100 -9.52 12.51 -15.01
CA GLU A 100 -10.30 13.58 -15.61
C GLU A 100 -11.57 13.77 -14.78
N MET A 101 -11.51 14.71 -13.82
CA MET A 101 -12.65 14.98 -12.95
C MET A 101 -13.73 15.75 -13.72
N PRO A 102 -14.99 15.28 -13.75
CA PRO A 102 -16.07 16.04 -14.32
C PRO A 102 -16.31 17.30 -13.47
N SER A 103 -16.45 18.46 -14.12
CA SER A 103 -16.85 19.69 -13.46
C SER A 103 -18.34 19.62 -13.10
N ILE A 104 -18.67 19.10 -11.93
CA ILE A 104 -20.04 19.05 -11.41
C ILE A 104 -20.19 20.14 -10.35
N GLU A 105 -20.52 21.35 -10.79
CA GLU A 105 -20.52 22.58 -9.98
C GLU A 105 -21.23 22.43 -8.64
N PHE A 106 -22.38 21.75 -8.61
CA PHE A 106 -23.21 21.61 -7.43
C PHE A 106 -22.67 20.63 -6.37
N LEU A 107 -21.65 19.83 -6.71
CA LEU A 107 -20.96 18.97 -5.73
C LEU A 107 -19.81 19.71 -5.03
N GLY A 108 -19.46 20.91 -5.50
CA GLY A 108 -18.40 21.74 -4.91
C GLY A 108 -17.05 21.02 -4.94
N GLN A 109 -16.36 21.00 -3.80
CA GLN A 109 -15.02 20.43 -3.67
C GLN A 109 -14.99 18.90 -3.55
N PHE A 110 -16.12 18.28 -3.23
CA PHE A 110 -16.18 16.85 -2.99
C PHE A 110 -16.91 16.19 -4.15
N VAL A 111 -16.24 15.26 -4.81
CA VAL A 111 -16.86 14.37 -5.79
C VAL A 111 -16.98 13.00 -5.11
N LEU A 112 -17.88 12.15 -5.66
CA LEU A 112 -17.98 10.73 -5.33
C LEU A 112 -17.70 9.91 -6.58
N VAL A 113 -16.98 8.80 -6.44
CA VAL A 113 -16.74 7.85 -7.54
C VAL A 113 -17.07 6.42 -7.15
N ALA A 114 -17.69 5.69 -8.07
CA ALA A 114 -17.77 4.24 -8.01
C ALA A 114 -16.52 3.62 -8.65
N ASP A 115 -16.08 2.48 -8.14
CA ASP A 115 -14.94 1.71 -8.64
C ASP A 115 -15.36 0.27 -8.96
N VAL A 116 -15.37 -0.05 -10.25
CA VAL A 116 -15.56 -1.43 -10.73
C VAL A 116 -14.23 -2.02 -11.14
N ASP A 117 -13.95 -3.23 -10.68
CA ASP A 117 -12.67 -3.92 -10.90
C ASP A 117 -12.90 -5.31 -11.48
N PHE A 118 -12.02 -5.73 -12.39
CA PHE A 118 -12.04 -7.09 -12.93
C PHE A 118 -11.54 -8.10 -11.90
N GLY A 119 -12.37 -9.11 -11.62
CA GLY A 119 -11.96 -10.18 -10.71
C GLY A 119 -10.87 -11.08 -11.30
N SER A 120 -9.59 -10.87 -10.97
CA SER A 120 -8.46 -11.66 -11.51
C SER A 120 -8.32 -11.54 -13.04
N GLU A 121 -8.27 -10.30 -13.53
CA GLU A 121 -8.29 -9.93 -14.96
C GLU A 121 -7.37 -10.79 -15.84
N TYR A 122 -6.06 -10.81 -15.60
CA TYR A 122 -5.09 -11.49 -16.47
C TYR A 122 -5.35 -13.00 -16.61
N PRO A 123 -5.50 -13.78 -15.52
CA PRO A 123 -5.94 -15.17 -15.62
C PRO A 123 -7.24 -15.36 -16.43
N ASN A 124 -8.24 -14.50 -16.26
CA ASN A 124 -9.50 -14.64 -16.98
C ASN A 124 -9.41 -14.28 -18.47
N VAL A 125 -8.60 -13.28 -18.82
CA VAL A 125 -8.25 -12.95 -20.20
C VAL A 125 -7.51 -14.12 -20.87
N ILE A 126 -6.60 -14.76 -20.15
CA ILE A 126 -5.88 -15.95 -20.62
C ILE A 126 -6.87 -17.07 -20.95
N ILE A 127 -7.81 -17.36 -20.05
CA ILE A 127 -8.81 -18.42 -20.24
C ILE A 127 -9.71 -18.07 -21.43
N ASN A 128 -10.36 -16.91 -21.39
CA ASN A 128 -11.33 -16.44 -22.39
C ASN A 128 -10.79 -16.55 -23.82
N SER A 129 -9.55 -16.12 -24.02
CA SER A 129 -8.94 -16.01 -25.33
C SER A 129 -8.04 -17.21 -25.68
N ASN A 130 -7.98 -18.21 -24.81
CA ASN A 130 -7.12 -19.39 -24.90
C ASN A 130 -5.62 -19.05 -25.10
N ILE A 131 -5.12 -18.02 -24.41
CA ILE A 131 -3.76 -17.50 -24.61
C ILE A 131 -2.73 -18.43 -23.96
N SER A 132 -1.98 -19.17 -24.77
CA SER A 132 -0.97 -20.12 -24.30
C SER A 132 0.17 -20.29 -25.28
N ASN A 133 1.31 -20.83 -24.84
CA ASN A 133 2.44 -21.13 -25.73
C ASN A 133 2.07 -22.18 -26.79
N ASP A 134 1.28 -23.18 -26.41
CA ASP A 134 0.86 -24.33 -27.23
C ASP A 134 -0.35 -24.06 -28.13
N THR A 135 -1.09 -22.98 -27.87
CA THR A 135 -2.22 -22.54 -28.71
C THR A 135 -1.85 -21.36 -29.60
N CYS A 136 -0.68 -20.76 -29.37
CA CYS A 136 -0.14 -19.65 -30.14
C CYS A 136 0.17 -20.10 -31.55
N VAL A 137 -0.30 -19.34 -32.54
CA VAL A 137 0.03 -19.56 -33.96
C VAL A 137 0.75 -18.34 -34.54
N ASP A 138 1.25 -18.49 -35.77
CA ASP A 138 1.87 -17.39 -36.51
C ASP A 138 0.89 -16.21 -36.58
N ILE A 139 1.38 -15.02 -36.25
CA ILE A 139 0.61 -13.78 -36.29
C ILE A 139 0.09 -13.45 -37.70
N ASN A 140 0.77 -13.95 -38.73
CA ASN A 140 0.40 -13.82 -40.14
C ASN A 140 -0.58 -14.91 -40.62
N SER A 141 -0.99 -15.84 -39.76
CA SER A 141 -1.95 -16.89 -40.15
C SER A 141 -3.28 -16.29 -40.60
N ASN A 142 -3.77 -16.70 -41.77
CA ASN A 142 -5.03 -16.23 -42.35
C ASN A 142 -6.25 -17.07 -41.94
N ASN A 143 -6.09 -18.01 -41.00
CA ASN A 143 -7.21 -18.82 -40.53
C ASN A 143 -8.25 -17.93 -39.81
N PRO A 144 -9.49 -17.82 -40.32
CA PRO A 144 -10.50 -16.94 -39.74
C PRO A 144 -11.06 -17.45 -38.41
N ASN A 145 -10.82 -18.72 -38.06
CA ASN A 145 -11.34 -19.35 -36.84
C ASN A 145 -10.42 -19.14 -35.62
N LEU A 146 -9.45 -18.21 -35.69
CA LEU A 146 -8.52 -17.94 -34.60
C LEU A 146 -9.04 -16.79 -33.72
N ASN A 147 -8.78 -16.89 -32.42
CA ASN A 147 -8.91 -15.75 -31.53
C ASN A 147 -7.79 -14.75 -31.86
N VAL A 148 -8.15 -13.60 -32.43
CA VAL A 148 -7.21 -12.53 -32.75
C VAL A 148 -7.18 -11.52 -31.60
N ILE A 149 -6.01 -11.34 -31.00
CA ILE A 149 -5.84 -10.37 -29.92
C ILE A 149 -5.40 -9.04 -30.52
N THR A 150 -6.27 -8.04 -30.38
CA THR A 150 -6.02 -6.69 -30.85
C THR A 150 -6.10 -5.68 -29.73
N ASP A 151 -5.32 -4.62 -29.86
CA ASP A 151 -5.41 -3.43 -29.02
C ASP A 151 -5.07 -2.20 -29.89
N ASN A 152 -5.99 -1.24 -29.99
CA ASN A 152 -5.89 -0.08 -30.90
C ASN A 152 -5.53 -0.49 -32.35
N PHE A 153 -6.28 -1.42 -32.92
CA PHE A 153 -6.10 -1.95 -34.29
C PHE A 153 -4.78 -2.71 -34.55
N LYS A 154 -3.88 -2.79 -33.57
CA LYS A 154 -2.66 -3.60 -33.67
C LYS A 154 -2.95 -5.03 -33.22
N VAL A 155 -2.53 -6.01 -34.02
CA VAL A 155 -2.54 -7.44 -33.66
C VAL A 155 -1.34 -7.75 -32.76
N TYR A 156 -1.59 -8.43 -31.64
CA TYR A 156 -0.57 -8.87 -30.68
C TYR A 156 -0.33 -10.38 -30.71
N GLY A 157 -1.32 -11.15 -31.15
CA GLY A 157 -1.21 -12.60 -31.26
C GLY A 157 -2.50 -13.23 -31.79
N LYS A 158 -2.36 -14.47 -32.24
CA LYS A 158 -3.48 -15.31 -32.69
C LYS A 158 -3.41 -16.64 -31.96
N TYR A 159 -4.57 -17.15 -31.53
CA TYR A 159 -4.67 -18.35 -30.71
C TYR A 159 -5.78 -19.28 -31.20
N ILE A 160 -5.55 -20.59 -31.12
CA ILE A 160 -6.60 -21.59 -31.37
C ILE A 160 -7.67 -21.44 -30.28
N PRO A 161 -8.96 -21.25 -30.61
CA PRO A 161 -10.00 -21.09 -29.60
C PRO A 161 -10.36 -22.43 -28.94
N HIS A 162 -10.80 -22.39 -27.68
CA HIS A 162 -11.27 -23.59 -26.98
C HIS A 162 -12.79 -23.83 -27.16
N ASN A 163 -13.58 -22.82 -27.54
CA ASN A 163 -15.04 -22.94 -27.80
C ASN A 163 -15.82 -23.66 -26.68
N GLY A 164 -15.50 -23.35 -25.43
CA GLY A 164 -16.08 -24.01 -24.23
C GLY A 164 -15.58 -25.44 -23.95
N ASP A 165 -14.81 -26.05 -24.85
CA ASP A 165 -14.25 -27.39 -24.68
C ASP A 165 -12.93 -27.34 -23.90
N LYS A 166 -12.95 -27.86 -22.67
CA LYS A 166 -11.77 -27.92 -21.79
C LYS A 166 -10.61 -28.74 -22.38
N THR A 167 -10.89 -29.70 -23.25
CA THR A 167 -9.85 -30.52 -23.90
C THR A 167 -9.01 -29.71 -24.90
N LYS A 168 -9.60 -28.64 -25.46
CA LYS A 168 -8.97 -27.72 -26.42
C LYS A 168 -8.31 -26.51 -25.77
N MET A 169 -8.43 -26.35 -24.45
CA MET A 169 -7.70 -25.29 -23.75
C MET A 169 -6.20 -25.47 -23.94
N GLY A 170 -5.42 -24.40 -23.95
CA GLY A 170 -3.97 -24.48 -23.85
C GLY A 170 -3.53 -24.90 -22.45
N ILE A 171 -2.22 -25.05 -22.23
CA ILE A 171 -1.71 -25.40 -20.91
C ILE A 171 -1.96 -24.28 -19.88
N ILE A 172 -1.69 -23.03 -20.27
CA ILE A 172 -1.81 -21.85 -19.40
C ILE A 172 -3.28 -21.56 -19.04
N PRO A 173 -4.23 -21.52 -20.01
CA PRO A 173 -5.67 -21.44 -19.75
C PRO A 173 -6.18 -22.52 -18.80
N LEU A 174 -5.82 -23.78 -19.01
CA LEU A 174 -6.25 -24.88 -18.13
C LEU A 174 -5.76 -24.68 -16.69
N MET A 175 -4.49 -24.28 -16.52
CA MET A 175 -3.93 -23.99 -15.20
C MET A 175 -4.66 -22.83 -14.51
N CYS A 176 -4.91 -21.74 -15.22
CA CYS A 176 -5.66 -20.61 -14.69
C CYS A 176 -7.08 -21.04 -14.28
N GLU A 177 -7.79 -21.80 -15.12
CA GLU A 177 -9.16 -22.24 -14.86
C GLU A 177 -9.26 -23.14 -13.62
N GLU A 178 -8.40 -24.16 -13.50
CA GLU A 178 -8.37 -25.05 -12.34
C GLU A 178 -8.03 -24.28 -11.04
N LEU A 179 -7.02 -23.39 -11.09
CA LEU A 179 -6.60 -22.61 -9.92
C LEU A 179 -7.67 -21.60 -9.47
N LEU A 180 -8.32 -20.91 -10.42
CA LEU A 180 -9.38 -19.96 -10.12
C LEU A 180 -10.64 -20.66 -9.59
N THR A 181 -11.01 -21.81 -10.17
CA THR A 181 -12.12 -22.64 -9.71
C THR A 181 -11.88 -23.10 -8.27
N ALA A 182 -10.72 -23.70 -8.00
CA ALA A 182 -10.33 -24.11 -6.65
C ALA A 182 -10.31 -22.92 -5.67
N ARG A 183 -9.94 -21.72 -6.14
CA ARG A 183 -9.92 -20.51 -5.30
C ARG A 183 -11.32 -20.03 -4.98
N LYS A 184 -12.25 -20.12 -5.93
CA LYS A 184 -13.67 -19.77 -5.73
C LYS A 184 -14.29 -20.66 -4.65
N GLU A 185 -14.12 -21.98 -4.77
CA GLU A 185 -14.57 -22.97 -3.77
C GLU A 185 -13.92 -22.72 -2.41
N THR A 186 -12.60 -22.51 -2.39
CA THR A 186 -11.86 -22.20 -1.16
C THR A 186 -12.38 -20.93 -0.48
N LYS A 187 -12.74 -19.88 -1.24
CA LYS A 187 -13.35 -18.67 -0.67
C LYS A 187 -14.74 -18.93 -0.09
N GLN A 188 -15.53 -19.84 -0.66
CA GLN A 188 -16.82 -20.24 -0.09
C GLN A 188 -16.62 -20.95 1.25
N MET A 189 -15.67 -21.89 1.32
CA MET A 189 -15.32 -22.56 2.59
C MET A 189 -14.76 -21.57 3.62
N MET A 190 -13.94 -20.61 3.18
CA MET A 190 -13.41 -19.55 4.06
C MET A 190 -14.53 -18.69 4.66
N LYS A 191 -15.61 -18.42 3.91
CA LYS A 191 -16.80 -17.72 4.42
C LYS A 191 -17.59 -18.60 5.38
N LEU A 192 -17.81 -19.88 5.04
CA LEU A 192 -18.52 -20.83 5.87
C LEU A 192 -17.87 -20.99 7.25
N TYR A 193 -16.53 -21.07 7.28
CA TYR A 193 -15.77 -21.27 8.51
C TYR A 193 -15.21 -19.98 9.11
N LYS A 194 -15.77 -18.80 8.82
CA LYS A 194 -15.24 -17.49 9.24
C LYS A 194 -14.86 -17.37 10.73
N ASN A 195 -15.60 -18.07 11.61
CA ASN A 195 -15.41 -18.03 13.06
C ASN A 195 -14.67 -19.26 13.62
N ASN A 196 -14.20 -20.19 12.77
CA ASN A 196 -13.46 -21.36 13.20
C ASN A 196 -11.95 -21.07 13.26
N GLU A 197 -11.34 -21.23 14.43
CA GLU A 197 -9.95 -20.83 14.69
C GLU A 197 -8.91 -21.61 13.86
N GLN A 198 -9.23 -22.81 13.39
CA GLN A 198 -8.29 -23.66 12.64
C GLN A 198 -8.58 -23.65 11.14
N LEU A 199 -9.84 -23.82 10.75
CA LEU A 199 -10.26 -23.94 9.35
C LEU A 199 -10.20 -22.60 8.63
N TYR A 200 -10.50 -21.48 9.29
CA TYR A 200 -10.41 -20.17 8.63
C TYR A 200 -8.98 -19.83 8.20
N PRO A 201 -7.94 -19.92 9.06
CA PRO A 201 -6.56 -19.72 8.63
C PRO A 201 -6.14 -20.68 7.51
N TYR A 202 -6.53 -21.96 7.57
CA TYR A 202 -6.26 -22.94 6.53
C TYR A 202 -6.82 -22.50 5.15
N TYR A 203 -8.13 -22.20 5.07
CA TYR A 203 -8.74 -21.80 3.81
C TYR A 203 -8.25 -20.42 3.34
N LYS A 204 -7.89 -19.53 4.26
CA LYS A 204 -7.24 -18.25 3.93
C LYS A 204 -5.87 -18.47 3.29
N SER A 205 -5.02 -19.34 3.86
CA SER A 205 -3.72 -19.71 3.31
C SER A 205 -3.86 -20.40 1.94
N LYS A 206 -4.82 -21.34 1.80
CA LYS A 206 -5.15 -21.99 0.53
C LYS A 206 -5.57 -20.98 -0.54
N SER A 207 -6.45 -20.03 -0.20
CA SER A 207 -6.92 -18.98 -1.11
C SER A 207 -5.79 -18.04 -1.55
N ASN A 208 -4.87 -17.71 -0.63
CA ASN A 208 -3.70 -16.90 -0.91
C ASN A 208 -2.72 -17.62 -1.84
N ALA A 209 -2.42 -18.90 -1.57
CA ALA A 209 -1.55 -19.71 -2.42
C ALA A 209 -2.09 -19.77 -3.85
N LEU A 210 -3.38 -20.08 -4.02
CA LEU A 210 -4.04 -20.11 -5.33
C LEU A 210 -3.99 -18.75 -6.05
N LYS A 211 -4.22 -17.64 -5.32
CA LYS A 211 -4.09 -16.28 -5.87
C LYS A 211 -2.68 -16.01 -6.40
N VAL A 212 -1.67 -16.35 -5.60
CA VAL A 212 -0.26 -16.15 -5.95
C VAL A 212 0.09 -16.97 -7.18
N LEU A 213 -0.24 -18.27 -7.18
CA LEU A 213 0.06 -19.17 -8.29
C LEU A 213 -0.62 -18.72 -9.60
N ALA A 214 -1.89 -18.33 -9.55
CA ALA A 214 -2.61 -17.82 -10.74
C ALA A 214 -1.91 -16.59 -11.36
N ASN A 215 -1.42 -15.66 -10.53
CA ASN A 215 -0.70 -14.48 -11.02
C ASN A 215 0.72 -14.80 -11.53
N LEU A 216 1.37 -15.81 -10.94
CA LEU A 216 2.72 -16.22 -11.33
C LEU A 216 2.76 -16.84 -12.74
N ILE A 217 1.70 -17.52 -13.16
CA ILE A 217 1.60 -18.18 -14.47
C ILE A 217 1.82 -17.20 -15.62
N TYR A 218 1.23 -16.01 -15.55
CA TYR A 218 1.50 -14.91 -16.49
C TYR A 218 2.93 -14.38 -16.32
N GLY A 219 3.38 -14.16 -15.09
CA GLY A 219 4.68 -13.54 -14.82
C GLY A 219 5.86 -14.27 -15.47
N VAL A 220 5.80 -15.60 -15.55
CA VAL A 220 6.89 -16.40 -16.16
C VAL A 220 6.93 -16.35 -17.68
N THR A 221 5.83 -16.02 -18.37
CA THR A 221 5.85 -15.87 -19.84
C THR A 221 6.46 -14.53 -20.23
N GLY A 222 6.38 -13.51 -19.37
CA GLY A 222 7.01 -12.20 -19.55
C GLY A 222 8.43 -12.08 -18.99
N TYR A 223 8.85 -13.01 -18.12
CA TYR A 223 10.20 -12.99 -17.55
C TYR A 223 11.21 -13.53 -18.54
N ILE A 224 12.09 -12.67 -19.05
CA ILE A 224 13.06 -13.06 -20.07
C ILE A 224 13.80 -14.34 -19.67
N TYR A 225 14.40 -14.45 -18.49
CA TYR A 225 15.21 -15.62 -18.13
C TYR A 225 14.42 -16.92 -17.86
N SER A 226 13.09 -16.91 -18.03
CA SER A 226 12.26 -18.10 -17.94
C SER A 226 12.43 -19.01 -19.16
N PRO A 227 12.48 -20.35 -19.00
CA PRO A 227 12.34 -21.29 -20.13
C PRO A 227 10.98 -21.15 -20.85
N LEU A 228 9.96 -20.66 -20.15
CA LEU A 228 8.60 -20.44 -20.64
C LEU A 228 8.39 -19.05 -21.27
N TYR A 229 9.45 -18.26 -21.40
CA TYR A 229 9.37 -16.91 -21.93
C TYR A 229 8.82 -16.91 -23.35
N ASN A 230 7.72 -16.17 -23.55
CA ASN A 230 7.15 -15.91 -24.86
C ASN A 230 6.54 -14.51 -24.86
N LYS A 231 7.22 -13.60 -25.56
CA LYS A 231 6.82 -12.19 -25.63
C LYS A 231 5.45 -12.01 -26.29
N GLN A 232 5.13 -12.80 -27.31
CA GLN A 232 3.83 -12.74 -28.01
C GLN A 232 2.71 -13.05 -27.02
N VAL A 233 2.84 -14.15 -26.26
CA VAL A 233 1.92 -14.52 -25.18
C VAL A 233 1.82 -13.43 -24.11
N ALA A 234 2.95 -12.99 -23.54
CA ALA A 234 2.94 -11.99 -22.48
C ALA A 234 2.30 -10.66 -22.92
N SER A 235 2.60 -10.22 -24.14
CA SER A 235 2.05 -8.98 -24.72
C SER A 235 0.58 -9.10 -25.12
N SER A 236 0.13 -10.29 -25.54
CA SER A 236 -1.28 -10.57 -25.85
C SER A 236 -2.15 -10.53 -24.59
N VAL A 237 -1.66 -11.06 -23.46
CA VAL A 237 -2.39 -10.95 -22.18
C VAL A 237 -2.61 -9.49 -21.81
N THR A 238 -1.57 -8.66 -21.85
CA THR A 238 -1.73 -7.24 -21.49
C THR A 238 -2.57 -6.49 -22.52
N ALA A 239 -2.43 -6.78 -23.81
CA ALA A 239 -3.25 -6.16 -24.86
C ALA A 239 -4.73 -6.48 -24.72
N SER A 240 -5.06 -7.75 -24.51
CA SER A 240 -6.45 -8.17 -24.34
C SER A 240 -7.06 -7.59 -23.07
N ALA A 241 -6.31 -7.55 -21.95
CA ALA A 241 -6.73 -6.84 -20.74
C ALA A 241 -7.07 -5.37 -21.02
N ARG A 242 -6.13 -4.61 -21.62
CA ARG A 242 -6.37 -3.19 -22.00
C ARG A 242 -7.60 -3.02 -22.90
N SER A 243 -7.82 -3.93 -23.85
CA SER A 243 -8.97 -3.89 -24.75
C SER A 243 -10.27 -4.04 -23.97
N PHE A 244 -10.37 -5.02 -23.07
CA PHE A 244 -11.56 -5.23 -22.24
C PHE A 244 -11.79 -4.08 -21.26
N THR A 245 -10.74 -3.54 -20.63
CA THR A 245 -10.88 -2.35 -19.77
C THR A 245 -11.46 -1.16 -20.53
N ARG A 246 -10.99 -0.88 -21.76
CA ARG A 246 -11.56 0.19 -22.59
C ARG A 246 -13.00 -0.08 -22.99
N HIS A 247 -13.32 -1.32 -23.33
CA HIS A 247 -14.69 -1.70 -23.65
C HIS A 247 -15.64 -1.50 -22.47
N VAL A 248 -15.22 -1.86 -21.25
CA VAL A 248 -15.99 -1.54 -20.02
C VAL A 248 -16.16 -0.03 -19.85
N MET A 249 -15.11 0.77 -20.09
CA MET A 249 -15.23 2.23 -20.07
C MET A 249 -16.25 2.75 -21.08
N GLU A 250 -16.31 2.17 -22.28
CA GLU A 250 -17.30 2.51 -23.31
C GLU A 250 -18.73 2.17 -22.86
N ILE A 251 -18.96 0.96 -22.32
CA ILE A 251 -20.28 0.57 -21.79
C ILE A 251 -20.70 1.54 -20.68
N ILE A 252 -19.81 1.89 -19.74
CA ILE A 252 -20.09 2.84 -18.66
C ILE A 252 -20.50 4.21 -19.24
N LYS A 253 -19.78 4.71 -20.25
CA LYS A 253 -20.10 5.98 -20.92
C LYS A 253 -21.45 5.94 -21.63
N LEU A 254 -21.80 4.83 -22.27
CA LEU A 254 -23.10 4.64 -22.93
C LEU A 254 -24.28 4.71 -21.95
N GLN A 255 -24.05 4.40 -20.67
CA GLN A 255 -25.05 4.56 -19.60
C GLN A 255 -25.13 5.99 -19.06
N GLY A 256 -24.47 6.96 -19.71
CA GLY A 256 -24.44 8.37 -19.33
C GLY A 256 -23.54 8.68 -18.14
N CYS A 257 -22.74 7.71 -17.67
CA CYS A 257 -21.79 7.91 -16.58
C CYS A 257 -20.51 8.60 -17.09
N ASN A 258 -19.83 9.33 -16.21
CA ASN A 258 -18.56 9.96 -16.55
C ASN A 258 -17.40 9.09 -16.04
N VAL A 259 -16.58 8.56 -16.94
CA VAL A 259 -15.36 7.83 -16.55
C VAL A 259 -14.32 8.85 -16.08
N VAL A 260 -13.91 8.72 -14.82
CA VAL A 260 -13.00 9.64 -14.13
C VAL A 260 -11.55 9.17 -14.23
N TYR A 261 -11.31 7.88 -14.00
CA TYR A 261 -9.97 7.33 -13.93
C TYR A 261 -9.98 5.83 -14.22
N GLY A 262 -8.81 5.26 -14.50
CA GLY A 262 -8.64 3.83 -14.71
C GLY A 262 -7.21 3.41 -14.41
N ASP A 263 -7.04 2.36 -13.60
CA ASP A 263 -5.76 1.86 -13.14
C ASP A 263 -5.65 0.35 -13.34
N THR A 264 -5.14 -0.03 -14.50
CA THR A 264 -4.91 -1.41 -14.93
C THR A 264 -6.19 -2.20 -15.14
N ASP A 265 -6.79 -2.70 -14.06
CA ASP A 265 -7.95 -3.60 -14.01
C ASP A 265 -9.22 -2.91 -13.48
N SER A 266 -9.10 -1.69 -12.95
CA SER A 266 -10.21 -0.95 -12.35
C SER A 266 -10.59 0.32 -13.12
N VAL A 267 -11.89 0.65 -13.09
CA VAL A 267 -12.48 1.82 -13.74
C VAL A 267 -13.29 2.62 -12.72
N PHE A 268 -12.91 3.89 -12.55
CA PHE A 268 -13.58 4.84 -11.68
C PHE A 268 -14.52 5.72 -12.49
N TYR A 269 -15.74 5.91 -12.02
CA TYR A 269 -16.74 6.74 -12.71
C TYR A 269 -17.71 7.41 -11.75
N THR A 270 -18.33 8.51 -12.20
CA THR A 270 -19.48 9.13 -11.54
C THR A 270 -20.78 8.73 -12.23
N LEU A 271 -21.89 8.76 -11.47
CA LEU A 271 -23.22 8.58 -12.04
C LEU A 271 -23.57 9.67 -13.07
N PRO A 272 -24.63 9.46 -13.88
CA PRO A 272 -25.13 10.50 -14.77
C PRO A 272 -25.44 11.80 -14.04
N THR A 273 -24.98 12.93 -14.57
CA THR A 273 -25.09 14.26 -13.93
C THR A 273 -26.54 14.64 -13.60
N ASN A 274 -27.50 14.23 -14.45
CA ASN A 274 -28.92 14.45 -14.22
C ASN A 274 -29.47 13.68 -12.99
N MET A 275 -28.98 12.46 -12.72
CA MET A 275 -29.34 11.70 -11.53
C MET A 275 -28.78 12.36 -10.27
N LEU A 276 -27.50 12.73 -10.30
CA LEU A 276 -26.85 13.44 -9.20
C LEU A 276 -27.55 14.78 -8.91
N LYS A 277 -27.96 15.51 -9.96
CA LYS A 277 -28.69 16.78 -9.83
C LYS A 277 -30.07 16.60 -9.19
N LYS A 278 -30.82 15.55 -9.54
CA LYS A 278 -32.12 15.24 -8.92
C LYS A 278 -32.00 15.02 -7.40
N ILE A 279 -30.96 14.29 -6.97
CA ILE A 279 -30.70 14.09 -5.54
C ILE A 279 -30.33 15.41 -4.89
N HIS A 280 -29.42 16.18 -5.50
CA HIS A 280 -29.02 17.50 -5.02
C HIS A 280 -30.21 18.45 -4.82
N ASP A 281 -31.13 18.52 -5.78
CA ASP A 281 -32.29 19.42 -5.72
C ASP A 281 -33.30 19.01 -4.62
N LYS A 282 -33.34 17.75 -4.20
CA LYS A 282 -34.18 17.26 -3.08
C LYS A 282 -33.73 17.78 -1.71
N TYR A 283 -32.45 18.11 -1.53
CA TYR A 283 -31.87 18.46 -0.23
C TYR A 283 -31.49 19.95 -0.10
N LYS A 284 -32.05 20.83 -0.94
CA LYS A 284 -31.82 22.28 -0.83
C LYS A 284 -32.66 22.90 0.31
N PRO A 285 -32.09 23.83 1.12
CA PRO A 285 -30.68 24.24 1.14
C PRO A 285 -29.78 23.25 1.91
N ILE A 286 -28.58 23.00 1.38
CA ILE A 286 -27.64 21.96 1.84
C ILE A 286 -26.79 22.43 3.04
N ASP A 287 -26.87 23.69 3.45
CA ASP A 287 -25.95 24.30 4.42
C ASP A 287 -26.14 23.81 5.87
N ASN A 288 -27.25 23.12 6.16
CA ASN A 288 -27.45 22.47 7.45
C ASN A 288 -26.60 21.17 7.53
N PRO A 289 -25.74 20.98 8.54
CA PRO A 289 -24.89 19.78 8.67
C PRO A 289 -25.66 18.45 8.67
N VAL A 290 -26.85 18.42 9.26
CA VAL A 290 -27.70 17.22 9.29
C VAL A 290 -28.22 16.90 7.89
N ILE A 291 -28.71 17.92 7.18
CA ILE A 291 -29.20 17.79 5.79
C ILE A 291 -28.04 17.37 4.87
N LYS A 292 -26.84 17.93 5.08
CA LYS A 292 -25.64 17.58 4.32
C LYS A 292 -25.19 16.13 4.54
N LYS A 293 -25.28 15.61 5.77
CA LYS A 293 -25.05 14.18 6.05
C LYS A 293 -26.07 13.30 5.34
N GLN A 294 -27.35 13.67 5.38
CA GLN A 294 -28.41 12.94 4.70
C GLN A 294 -28.22 12.96 3.18
N PHE A 295 -27.87 14.11 2.61
CA PHE A 295 -27.57 14.27 1.19
C PHE A 295 -26.46 13.32 0.74
N TRP A 296 -25.29 13.33 1.40
CA TRP A 296 -24.19 12.44 1.01
C TRP A 296 -24.49 10.97 1.25
N THR A 297 -25.25 10.66 2.31
CA THR A 297 -25.74 9.30 2.58
C THR A 297 -26.58 8.78 1.41
N GLU A 298 -27.55 9.57 0.94
CA GLU A 298 -28.38 9.23 -0.21
C GLU A 298 -27.54 9.09 -1.49
N MET A 299 -26.63 10.03 -1.74
CA MET A 299 -25.76 10.03 -2.93
C MET A 299 -24.91 8.76 -3.01
N ILE A 300 -24.30 8.35 -1.89
CA ILE A 300 -23.49 7.13 -1.81
C ILE A 300 -24.37 5.89 -2.00
N ASN A 301 -25.50 5.81 -1.30
CA ASN A 301 -26.38 4.64 -1.37
C ASN A 301 -26.97 4.45 -2.78
N GLU A 302 -27.40 5.54 -3.43
CA GLU A 302 -27.88 5.48 -4.80
C GLU A 302 -26.76 5.13 -5.78
N THR A 303 -25.54 5.61 -5.55
CA THR A 303 -24.36 5.22 -6.35
C THR A 303 -24.03 3.74 -6.21
N ILE A 304 -24.08 3.19 -5.00
CA ILE A 304 -23.90 1.75 -4.77
C ILE A 304 -25.01 0.97 -5.48
N ARG A 305 -26.27 1.38 -5.33
CA ARG A 305 -27.42 0.71 -5.96
C ARG A 305 -27.33 0.71 -7.47
N PHE A 306 -27.13 1.87 -8.08
CA PHE A 306 -26.99 2.02 -9.53
C PHE A 306 -25.79 1.20 -10.04
N SER A 307 -24.64 1.29 -9.38
CA SER A 307 -23.43 0.58 -9.78
C SER A 307 -23.56 -0.94 -9.65
N LYS A 308 -24.32 -1.43 -8.66
CA LYS A 308 -24.68 -2.86 -8.55
C LYS A 308 -25.57 -3.33 -9.70
N GLY A 309 -26.41 -2.47 -10.27
CA GLY A 309 -27.16 -2.75 -11.50
C GLY A 309 -26.26 -2.70 -12.73
N LEU A 310 -25.41 -1.67 -12.82
CA LEU A 310 -24.49 -1.47 -13.95
C LEU A 310 -23.48 -2.62 -14.09
N GLN A 311 -22.90 -3.12 -13.00
CA GLN A 311 -22.00 -4.28 -13.07
C GLN A 311 -22.70 -5.51 -13.67
N LEU A 312 -23.99 -5.74 -13.38
CA LEU A 312 -24.73 -6.89 -13.90
C LEU A 312 -24.90 -6.74 -15.40
N HIS A 313 -25.31 -5.54 -15.84
CA HIS A 313 -25.42 -5.21 -17.25
C HIS A 313 -24.09 -5.38 -18.01
N ILE A 314 -22.99 -4.83 -17.47
CA ILE A 314 -21.64 -4.99 -18.06
C ILE A 314 -21.30 -6.48 -18.19
N ASN A 315 -21.50 -7.26 -17.13
CA ASN A 315 -21.18 -8.69 -17.14
C ASN A 315 -22.05 -9.49 -18.12
N GLU A 316 -23.31 -9.11 -18.33
CA GLU A 316 -24.19 -9.70 -19.34
C GLU A 316 -23.73 -9.38 -20.77
N VAL A 317 -23.33 -8.12 -21.03
CA VAL A 317 -22.78 -7.71 -22.33
C VAL A 317 -21.50 -8.49 -22.63
N LEU A 318 -20.54 -8.50 -21.69
CA LEU A 318 -19.28 -9.26 -21.85
C LEU A 318 -19.55 -10.75 -22.08
N LYS A 319 -20.50 -11.34 -21.36
CA LYS A 319 -20.88 -12.75 -21.55
C LYS A 319 -21.47 -13.01 -22.92
N LYS A 320 -22.31 -12.11 -23.44
CA LYS A 320 -22.93 -12.24 -24.77
C LYS A 320 -21.88 -12.14 -25.88
N GLU A 321 -20.92 -11.23 -25.75
CA GLU A 321 -19.88 -11.00 -26.75
C GLU A 321 -18.82 -12.10 -26.76
N THR A 322 -18.40 -12.56 -25.58
CA THR A 322 -17.33 -13.56 -25.45
C THR A 322 -17.84 -15.00 -25.49
N GLY A 323 -19.13 -15.22 -25.18
CA GLY A 323 -19.72 -16.54 -24.97
C GLY A 323 -19.42 -17.16 -23.59
N TYR A 324 -18.65 -16.47 -22.73
CA TYR A 324 -18.20 -17.00 -21.43
C TYR A 324 -18.43 -16.03 -20.28
N SER A 325 -18.46 -16.53 -19.05
CA SER A 325 -18.56 -15.70 -17.84
C SER A 325 -17.21 -15.50 -17.12
N TYR A 326 -16.09 -15.67 -17.82
CA TYR A 326 -14.75 -15.52 -17.24
C TYR A 326 -14.42 -14.06 -16.93
N LEU A 327 -14.78 -13.16 -17.83
CA LEU A 327 -14.55 -11.73 -17.67
C LEU A 327 -15.76 -11.10 -16.99
N ALA A 328 -15.59 -10.75 -15.72
CA ALA A 328 -16.61 -10.10 -14.94
C ALA A 328 -16.00 -9.00 -14.07
N VAL A 329 -16.66 -7.84 -14.07
CA VAL A 329 -16.39 -6.73 -13.16
C VAL A 329 -17.24 -6.85 -11.91
N VAL A 330 -16.72 -6.34 -10.80
CA VAL A 330 -17.41 -6.26 -9.51
C VAL A 330 -17.24 -4.85 -8.97
N LEU A 331 -18.32 -4.28 -8.44
CA LEU A 331 -18.25 -3.06 -7.64
C LEU A 331 -17.41 -3.35 -6.38
N GLU A 332 -16.22 -2.77 -6.30
CA GLU A 332 -15.34 -2.97 -5.14
C GLU A 332 -15.66 -1.98 -4.03
N LYS A 333 -15.95 -0.72 -4.41
CA LYS A 333 -16.16 0.39 -3.48
C LYS A 333 -16.75 1.61 -4.19
N VAL A 334 -17.34 2.48 -3.38
CA VAL A 334 -17.53 3.90 -3.66
C VAL A 334 -16.55 4.67 -2.79
N LEU A 335 -15.86 5.65 -3.37
CA LEU A 335 -15.04 6.61 -2.62
C LEU A 335 -15.82 7.91 -2.51
N MET A 336 -15.95 8.43 -1.28
CA MET A 336 -16.58 9.73 -1.03
C MET A 336 -16.17 10.27 0.36
N PRO A 337 -15.53 11.44 0.46
CA PRO A 337 -14.94 12.17 -0.66
C PRO A 337 -13.74 11.40 -1.23
N GLU A 338 -13.39 11.69 -2.48
CA GLU A 338 -12.13 11.24 -3.09
C GLU A 338 -11.29 12.37 -3.67
N ILE A 339 -10.01 12.05 -3.92
CA ILE A 339 -9.05 12.91 -4.59
C ILE A 339 -8.15 12.04 -5.48
N PHE A 340 -7.95 12.46 -6.72
CA PHE A 340 -7.00 11.88 -7.67
C PHE A 340 -5.91 12.89 -8.05
N PRO A 341 -4.86 13.06 -7.23
CA PRO A 341 -3.82 14.04 -7.53
C PRO A 341 -3.04 13.73 -8.81
N GLN A 342 -2.79 12.45 -9.09
CA GLN A 342 -2.06 12.00 -10.28
C GLN A 342 -2.24 10.50 -10.54
N LYS A 343 -1.73 10.00 -11.67
CA LYS A 343 -1.72 8.56 -11.97
C LYS A 343 -1.10 7.74 -10.83
N LYS A 344 -1.79 6.67 -10.43
CA LYS A 344 -1.41 5.74 -9.35
C LYS A 344 -1.27 6.38 -7.96
N MET A 345 -1.86 7.55 -7.77
CA MET A 345 -1.96 8.23 -6.48
C MET A 345 -3.40 8.74 -6.32
N TYR A 346 -4.12 8.17 -5.38
CA TYR A 346 -5.50 8.57 -5.09
C TYR A 346 -5.90 8.14 -3.69
N PHE A 347 -6.81 8.91 -3.12
CA PHE A 347 -7.23 8.81 -1.73
C PHE A 347 -8.74 9.00 -1.66
N GLY A 348 -9.39 8.36 -0.70
CA GLY A 348 -10.80 8.62 -0.42
C GLY A 348 -11.33 7.79 0.72
N ILE A 349 -12.52 8.13 1.20
CA ILE A 349 -13.19 7.33 2.23
C ILE A 349 -14.04 6.27 1.56
N LYS A 350 -13.80 5.01 1.95
CA LYS A 350 -14.35 3.83 1.31
C LYS A 350 -15.72 3.46 1.89
N HIS A 351 -16.69 3.30 1.00
CA HIS A 351 -18.02 2.75 1.24
C HIS A 351 -18.22 1.49 0.37
N GLU A 352 -18.76 0.42 0.94
CA GLU A 352 -18.89 -0.88 0.24
C GLU A 352 -20.35 -1.27 0.04
N GLU A 353 -21.09 -1.48 1.13
CA GLU A 353 -22.48 -1.93 1.07
C GLU A 353 -23.48 -0.79 1.25
N TYR A 354 -23.12 0.21 2.04
CA TYR A 354 -23.90 1.39 2.37
C TYR A 354 -22.96 2.54 2.79
N ALA A 355 -23.49 3.75 2.87
CA ALA A 355 -22.77 4.91 3.40
C ALA A 355 -22.39 4.70 4.88
N ASP A 356 -21.11 4.80 5.20
CA ASP A 356 -20.55 4.54 6.54
C ASP A 356 -19.63 5.70 6.92
N PHE A 357 -20.23 6.73 7.52
CA PHE A 357 -19.51 7.88 8.05
C PHE A 357 -19.07 7.69 9.50
N ASP A 358 -19.65 6.72 10.21
CA ASP A 358 -19.40 6.52 11.63
C ASP A 358 -18.11 5.70 11.83
N ASN A 359 -17.70 4.90 10.84
CA ASN A 359 -16.43 4.19 10.80
C ASN A 359 -15.67 4.49 9.50
N PRO A 360 -15.15 5.73 9.31
CA PRO A 360 -14.54 6.13 8.04
C PRO A 360 -13.29 5.28 7.76
N LYS A 361 -13.29 4.60 6.60
CA LYS A 361 -12.17 3.76 6.15
C LYS A 361 -11.38 4.48 5.07
N LEU A 362 -10.25 5.05 5.46
CA LEU A 362 -9.35 5.70 4.51
C LEU A 362 -8.74 4.67 3.54
N PHE A 363 -9.00 4.87 2.25
CA PHE A 363 -8.39 4.14 1.16
C PHE A 363 -7.27 4.98 0.54
N MET A 364 -6.11 4.36 0.28
CA MET A 364 -4.92 5.08 -0.17
C MET A 364 -4.12 4.28 -1.19
N LYS A 365 -3.70 4.97 -2.26
CA LYS A 365 -2.73 4.47 -3.26
C LYS A 365 -1.63 5.50 -3.47
N GLY A 366 -0.40 5.02 -3.68
CA GLY A 366 0.76 5.88 -3.94
C GLY A 366 2.02 5.47 -3.16
N ARG A 367 2.98 6.39 -3.03
CA ARG A 367 4.25 6.15 -2.34
C ARG A 367 4.08 5.89 -0.83
N ILE A 368 3.07 6.49 -0.22
CA ILE A 368 2.84 6.43 1.23
C ILE A 368 2.68 5.00 1.77
N ILE A 369 2.03 4.11 1.01
CA ILE A 369 1.84 2.70 1.38
C ILE A 369 3.07 1.81 1.10
N LYS A 370 4.11 2.33 0.42
CA LYS A 370 5.30 1.53 0.10
C LYS A 370 6.13 1.27 1.36
N LYS A 371 6.69 0.06 1.48
CA LYS A 371 7.47 -0.39 2.66
C LYS A 371 8.64 0.53 3.02
N ASN A 372 9.24 1.20 2.05
CA ASN A 372 10.38 2.11 2.23
C ASN A 372 9.98 3.57 2.56
N ALA A 373 8.69 3.91 2.58
CA ALA A 373 8.25 5.21 3.09
C ALA A 373 8.59 5.32 4.58
N THR A 374 9.15 6.47 4.96
CA THR A 374 9.63 6.75 6.33
C THR A 374 8.45 6.90 7.28
N LYS A 375 8.68 6.71 8.59
CA LYS A 375 7.62 6.92 9.60
C LYS A 375 7.12 8.36 9.54
N PHE A 376 8.02 9.34 9.53
CA PHE A 376 7.74 10.76 9.30
C PHE A 376 6.81 10.98 8.10
N TYR A 377 7.22 10.52 6.91
CA TYR A 377 6.47 10.74 5.68
C TYR A 377 5.08 10.11 5.77
N ARG A 378 4.96 8.89 6.30
CA ARG A 378 3.66 8.21 6.45
C ARG A 378 2.74 8.95 7.41
N THR A 379 3.21 9.29 8.60
CA THR A 379 2.38 9.92 9.63
C THR A 379 1.81 11.24 9.12
N ILE A 380 2.68 12.14 8.67
CA ILE A 380 2.26 13.50 8.30
C ILE A 380 1.48 13.50 6.99
N SER A 381 1.89 12.68 6.00
CA SER A 381 1.11 12.58 4.75
C SER A 381 -0.28 11.98 5.00
N THR A 382 -0.42 11.07 5.97
CA THR A 382 -1.75 10.52 6.34
C THR A 382 -2.63 11.59 6.95
N ASP A 383 -2.08 12.42 7.86
CA ASP A 383 -2.81 13.55 8.44
C ASP A 383 -3.19 14.59 7.39
N ILE A 384 -2.29 14.96 6.48
CA ILE A 384 -2.59 15.84 5.34
C ILE A 384 -3.77 15.26 4.55
N ILE A 385 -3.73 13.96 4.21
CA ILE A 385 -4.76 13.33 3.39
C ILE A 385 -6.11 13.34 4.12
N TRP A 386 -6.16 13.01 5.41
CA TRP A 386 -7.39 13.10 6.20
C TRP A 386 -7.95 14.52 6.20
N SER A 387 -7.10 15.53 6.42
CA SER A 387 -7.54 16.92 6.46
C SER A 387 -8.01 17.45 5.10
N VAL A 388 -7.35 17.06 3.99
CA VAL A 388 -7.78 17.45 2.63
C VAL A 388 -9.08 16.75 2.26
N LEU A 389 -9.31 15.51 2.72
CA LEU A 389 -10.61 14.83 2.62
C LEU A 389 -11.68 15.43 3.54
N GLY A 390 -11.38 16.50 4.27
CA GLY A 390 -12.33 17.18 5.14
C GLY A 390 -12.60 16.43 6.44
N PHE A 391 -11.65 15.69 6.99
CA PHE A 391 -11.81 15.04 8.30
C PHE A 391 -10.96 15.72 9.38
N LYS A 392 -11.57 15.92 10.55
CA LYS A 392 -10.89 16.30 11.78
C LYS A 392 -10.60 15.06 12.61
N ASP A 393 -9.38 14.99 13.15
CA ASP A 393 -8.91 13.93 14.04
C ASP A 393 -9.18 12.50 13.52
N GLN A 394 -9.20 12.34 12.18
CA GLN A 394 -9.43 11.07 11.47
C GLN A 394 -10.81 10.42 11.76
N LYS A 395 -11.76 11.16 12.34
CA LYS A 395 -13.04 10.63 12.79
C LYS A 395 -14.24 11.46 12.37
N GLU A 396 -14.14 12.77 12.45
CA GLU A 396 -15.28 13.67 12.23
C GLU A 396 -15.18 14.31 10.85
N ILE A 397 -16.19 14.09 9.99
CA ILE A 397 -16.27 14.77 8.70
C ILE A 397 -16.68 16.23 8.92
N LEU A 398 -15.77 17.14 8.57
CA LEU A 398 -16.02 18.57 8.46
C LEU A 398 -16.80 18.78 7.17
N MET A 399 -18.12 18.84 7.30
CA MET A 399 -18.99 19.02 6.15
C MET A 399 -18.79 20.37 5.46
N ASN A 400 -18.16 21.35 6.12
CA ASN A 400 -17.70 22.60 5.52
C ASN A 400 -16.19 22.71 5.74
N ASN A 401 -15.42 22.80 4.66
CA ASN A 401 -14.01 23.13 4.73
C ASN A 401 -13.74 24.21 3.69
N ASP A 402 -13.82 25.48 4.11
CA ASP A 402 -13.55 26.64 3.25
C ASP A 402 -12.04 26.89 3.07
N LYS A 403 -11.21 26.01 3.64
CA LYS A 403 -9.76 26.14 3.62
C LYS A 403 -9.20 25.67 2.28
N SER A 404 -8.27 26.44 1.73
CA SER A 404 -7.50 26.00 0.57
C SER A 404 -6.57 24.84 0.95
N ILE A 405 -6.13 24.06 -0.03
CA ILE A 405 -5.19 22.94 0.19
C ILE A 405 -3.88 23.46 0.81
N GLU A 406 -3.40 24.64 0.41
CA GLU A 406 -2.24 25.31 1.00
C GLU A 406 -2.43 25.59 2.50
N GLN A 407 -3.61 26.09 2.89
CA GLN A 407 -3.92 26.36 4.30
C GLN A 407 -3.94 25.07 5.12
N ILE A 408 -4.57 24.02 4.59
CA ILE A 408 -4.62 22.70 5.23
C ILE A 408 -3.21 22.13 5.43
N ILE A 409 -2.38 22.13 4.38
CA ILE A 409 -1.00 21.64 4.45
C ILE A 409 -0.21 22.46 5.47
N SER A 410 -0.37 23.78 5.48
CA SER A 410 0.33 24.67 6.42
C SER A 410 -0.02 24.36 7.87
N GLU A 411 -1.30 24.18 8.20
CA GLU A 411 -1.76 23.84 9.54
C GLU A 411 -1.27 22.46 10.01
N VAL A 412 -1.35 21.46 9.14
CA VAL A 412 -0.86 20.11 9.47
C VAL A 412 0.65 20.11 9.66
N VAL A 413 1.42 20.74 8.77
CA VAL A 413 2.87 20.82 8.89
C VAL A 413 3.26 21.54 10.19
N LYS A 414 2.60 22.65 10.52
CA LYS A 414 2.80 23.42 11.77
C LYS A 414 2.72 22.56 13.03
N LYS A 415 1.72 21.68 13.12
CA LYS A 415 1.54 20.74 14.25
C LYS A 415 2.77 19.88 14.54
N TYR A 416 3.56 19.56 13.51
CA TYR A 416 4.70 18.64 13.62
C TYR A 416 6.06 19.34 13.71
N ILE A 417 6.14 20.67 13.57
CA ILE A 417 7.42 21.40 13.64
C ILE A 417 8.04 21.30 15.03
N ASP A 418 7.22 21.33 16.08
CA ASP A 418 7.66 21.24 17.47
C ASP A 418 7.69 19.79 18.01
N GLU A 419 7.51 18.78 17.15
CA GLU A 419 7.52 17.38 17.54
C GLU A 419 8.92 16.95 18.03
N LYS A 420 8.96 16.30 19.20
CA LYS A 420 10.19 15.88 19.88
C LYS A 420 10.42 14.36 19.84
N ASP A 421 9.46 13.55 19.35
CA ASP A 421 9.66 12.11 19.17
C ASP A 421 10.67 11.83 18.04
N LEU A 422 11.93 11.63 18.41
CA LEU A 422 13.01 11.25 17.49
C LEU A 422 12.68 9.96 16.71
N ASN A 423 11.83 9.06 17.22
CA ASN A 423 11.47 7.87 16.45
C ASN A 423 10.71 8.20 15.17
N LEU A 424 10.02 9.34 15.10
CA LEU A 424 9.35 9.80 13.88
C LEU A 424 10.35 10.01 12.74
N PHE A 425 11.52 10.56 13.06
CA PHE A 425 12.56 10.95 12.12
C PHE A 425 13.56 9.83 11.78
N LYS A 426 13.37 8.62 12.33
CA LYS A 426 14.27 7.50 12.11
C LYS A 426 14.18 6.98 10.66
N LEU A 427 15.32 7.00 9.97
CA LEU A 427 15.47 6.43 8.62
C LEU A 427 16.10 5.04 8.69
N THR A 428 15.98 4.27 7.61
CA THR A 428 16.57 2.94 7.52
C THR A 428 17.14 2.67 6.14
N ASP A 429 18.28 1.98 6.12
CA ASP A 429 18.91 1.46 4.91
C ASP A 429 19.44 0.05 5.17
N LYS A 430 19.86 -0.62 4.10
CA LYS A 430 20.48 -1.95 4.17
C LYS A 430 21.91 -1.89 3.67
N TYR A 431 22.84 -2.37 4.49
CA TYR A 431 24.23 -2.58 4.13
C TYR A 431 24.48 -4.07 3.90
N ASN A 432 25.20 -4.41 2.83
CA ASN A 432 25.73 -5.75 2.62
C ASN A 432 27.18 -5.63 2.11
N PRO A 433 28.19 -6.07 2.87
CA PRO A 433 29.59 -5.98 2.48
C PRO A 433 29.92 -6.77 1.21
N ASP A 434 29.17 -7.84 0.91
CA ASP A 434 29.45 -8.72 -0.23
C ASP A 434 29.15 -8.06 -1.59
N PHE A 435 28.32 -7.02 -1.60
CA PHE A 435 27.97 -6.30 -2.83
C PHE A 435 28.99 -5.22 -3.15
N LYS A 436 30.03 -5.58 -3.92
CA LYS A 436 31.00 -4.63 -4.50
C LYS A 436 30.37 -3.52 -5.36
N ARG A 437 29.12 -3.71 -5.82
CA ARG A 437 28.30 -2.73 -6.56
C ARG A 437 26.99 -2.40 -5.82
N GLY A 438 27.07 -2.18 -4.50
CA GLY A 438 25.93 -1.78 -3.67
C GLY A 438 25.55 -0.30 -3.83
N ASN A 439 24.61 0.17 -3.01
CA ASN A 439 24.18 1.57 -2.99
C ASN A 439 25.36 2.46 -2.56
N THR A 440 25.91 3.24 -3.49
CA THR A 440 27.09 4.11 -3.28
C THR A 440 26.95 5.03 -2.08
N LYS A 441 25.74 5.59 -1.85
CA LYS A 441 25.46 6.42 -0.66
C LYS A 441 25.70 5.65 0.64
N VAL A 442 25.23 4.41 0.71
CA VAL A 442 25.37 3.56 1.90
C VAL A 442 26.83 3.12 2.07
N ILE A 443 27.50 2.72 0.99
CA ILE A 443 28.91 2.32 1.03
C ILE A 443 29.79 3.48 1.52
N ASN A 444 29.61 4.67 0.95
CA ASN A 444 30.36 5.86 1.36
C ASN A 444 30.06 6.27 2.81
N PHE A 445 28.81 6.12 3.27
CA PHE A 445 28.44 6.35 4.66
C PHE A 445 29.17 5.37 5.60
N VAL A 446 29.11 4.07 5.32
CA VAL A 446 29.76 3.04 6.15
C VAL A 446 31.28 3.23 6.19
N THR A 447 31.89 3.50 5.03
CA THR A 447 33.33 3.79 4.91
C THR A 447 33.71 5.00 5.77
N ARG A 448 32.95 6.11 5.66
CA ARG A 448 33.16 7.31 6.48
C ARG A 448 33.03 7.03 7.99
N MET A 449 32.03 6.25 8.39
CA MET A 449 31.83 5.89 9.80
C MET A 449 33.03 5.09 10.33
N SER A 450 33.52 4.12 9.55
CA SER A 450 34.70 3.31 9.91
C SER A 450 35.97 4.17 9.98
N ASP A 451 36.28 4.88 8.91
CA ASP A 451 37.59 5.53 8.74
C ASP A 451 37.74 6.77 9.59
N LYS A 452 36.70 7.63 9.62
CA LYS A 452 36.74 8.92 10.31
C LYS A 452 36.28 8.85 11.76
N HIS A 453 35.32 7.98 12.06
CA HIS A 453 34.68 7.94 13.38
C HIS A 453 34.96 6.67 14.17
N ARG A 454 35.64 5.67 13.57
CA ARG A 454 35.89 4.35 14.18
C ARG A 454 34.59 3.68 14.66
N ILE A 455 33.49 3.93 13.93
CA ILE A 455 32.19 3.32 14.18
C ILE A 455 31.96 2.23 13.12
N GLU A 456 31.87 0.99 13.59
CA GLU A 456 31.52 -0.14 12.73
C GLU A 456 29.99 -0.22 12.54
N ILE A 457 29.56 -0.33 11.28
CA ILE A 457 28.15 -0.56 10.93
C ILE A 457 27.97 -2.03 10.60
N VAL A 458 27.18 -2.72 11.42
CA VAL A 458 26.88 -4.14 11.25
C VAL A 458 26.16 -4.39 9.91
N ALA A 459 26.55 -5.46 9.21
CA ALA A 459 25.88 -5.91 8.00
C ALA A 459 24.38 -6.19 8.26
N GLY A 460 23.53 -5.81 7.31
CA GLY A 460 22.09 -5.91 7.43
C GLY A 460 21.39 -4.56 7.48
N ARG A 461 20.24 -4.50 8.15
CA ARG A 461 19.44 -3.26 8.24
C ARG A 461 19.97 -2.41 9.39
N PHE A 462 20.30 -1.16 9.08
CA PHE A 462 20.68 -0.16 10.07
C PHE A 462 19.73 1.03 10.04
N TYR A 463 19.82 1.86 11.07
CA TYR A 463 19.00 3.04 11.24
C TYR A 463 19.86 4.27 11.44
N TYR A 464 19.43 5.38 10.85
CA TYR A 464 20.18 6.62 10.85
C TYR A 464 19.26 7.84 10.86
N TYR A 465 19.82 8.98 11.20
CA TYR A 465 19.22 10.30 11.07
C TYR A 465 20.00 11.15 10.07
N ILE A 466 19.37 12.19 9.53
CA ILE A 466 20.04 13.25 8.79
C ILE A 466 20.36 14.40 9.74
N MET A 467 21.63 14.79 9.74
CA MET A 467 22.20 15.87 10.55
C MET A 467 22.46 17.10 9.68
N THR A 468 22.43 18.28 10.30
CA THR A 468 22.83 19.52 9.63
C THR A 468 24.30 19.48 9.24
N HIS A 469 24.65 20.07 8.11
CA HIS A 469 26.03 20.16 7.64
C HIS A 469 26.36 21.61 7.29
N GLN A 470 27.60 22.04 7.58
CA GLN A 470 28.05 23.41 7.33
C GLN A 470 28.04 23.74 5.82
N ASP A 471 28.52 22.80 5.00
CA ASP A 471 28.40 22.89 3.55
C ASP A 471 27.01 22.47 3.07
N LYS A 472 26.32 23.38 2.38
CA LYS A 472 25.02 23.13 1.73
C LYS A 472 25.13 22.11 0.60
N LYS A 473 26.29 21.99 -0.05
CA LYS A 473 26.57 21.04 -1.15
C LYS A 473 27.00 19.65 -0.69
N ALA A 474 27.11 19.43 0.63
CA ALA A 474 27.50 18.15 1.18
C ALA A 474 26.59 17.02 0.71
N GLN A 475 27.20 15.90 0.36
CA GLN A 475 26.50 14.73 -0.14
C GLN A 475 25.69 14.06 0.97
N MET A 476 24.66 13.32 0.60
CA MET A 476 23.73 12.70 1.57
C MET A 476 24.46 11.80 2.57
N TYR A 477 25.46 11.03 2.13
CA TYR A 477 26.20 10.13 3.01
C TYR A 477 26.98 10.87 4.10
N GLU A 478 27.29 12.16 3.91
CA GLU A 478 27.98 13.02 4.88
C GLU A 478 27.03 13.55 5.96
N LYS A 479 25.73 13.64 5.63
CA LYS A 479 24.68 14.09 6.56
C LYS A 479 24.11 12.95 7.40
N MET A 480 24.29 11.69 6.99
CA MET A 480 23.79 10.52 7.71
C MET A 480 24.52 10.29 9.04
N TRP A 481 23.83 9.85 10.08
CA TRP A 481 24.43 9.45 11.35
C TRP A 481 23.68 8.30 12.02
N PRO A 482 24.35 7.27 12.55
CA PRO A 482 23.68 6.09 13.11
C PRO A 482 22.92 6.42 14.40
N CYS A 483 21.68 5.93 14.52
CA CYS A 483 20.80 6.25 15.66
C CYS A 483 21.38 5.81 17.01
N SER A 484 22.17 4.73 17.05
CA SER A 484 22.75 4.15 18.26
C SER A 484 23.97 4.91 18.81
N LYS A 485 24.48 5.91 18.06
CA LYS A 485 25.70 6.65 18.42
C LYS A 485 25.49 8.17 18.33
N ILE A 486 24.27 8.65 18.52
CA ILE A 486 24.00 10.10 18.58
C ILE A 486 24.73 10.69 19.78
N LYS A 487 25.28 11.88 19.61
CA LYS A 487 25.85 12.70 20.68
C LYS A 487 24.94 13.90 20.98
N GLU A 488 25.02 14.46 22.19
CA GLU A 488 24.16 15.57 22.64
C GLU A 488 24.33 16.86 21.83
N ASP A 489 25.50 17.07 21.21
CA ASP A 489 25.86 18.28 20.45
C ASP A 489 25.36 18.25 18.99
N GLN A 490 24.80 17.14 18.53
CA GLN A 490 24.41 16.98 17.12
C GLN A 490 23.04 17.59 16.83
N LYS A 491 22.99 18.43 15.79
CA LYS A 491 21.76 19.06 15.31
C LYS A 491 21.18 18.28 14.13
N PHE A 492 19.91 17.91 14.25
CA PHE A 492 19.15 17.23 13.19
C PHE A 492 18.75 18.22 12.09
N ASP A 493 18.83 17.77 10.84
CA ASP A 493 18.31 18.52 9.69
C ASP A 493 16.81 18.22 9.54
N TYR A 494 15.98 18.84 10.36
CA TYR A 494 14.52 18.65 10.31
C TYR A 494 13.93 19.10 8.97
N LEU A 495 14.47 20.16 8.37
CA LEU A 495 14.03 20.69 7.08
C LEU A 495 14.13 19.64 5.97
N TYR A 496 15.15 18.78 5.98
CA TYR A 496 15.24 17.64 5.05
C TYR A 496 13.98 16.76 5.08
N TYR A 497 13.46 16.46 6.26
CA TYR A 497 12.28 15.60 6.41
C TYR A 497 11.03 16.32 5.90
N PHE A 498 10.82 17.58 6.29
CA PHE A 498 9.69 18.37 5.79
C PHE A 498 9.70 18.52 4.27
N LYS A 499 10.87 18.77 3.66
CA LYS A 499 11.02 18.78 2.19
C LYS A 499 10.70 17.44 1.53
N SER A 500 10.76 16.32 2.25
CA SER A 500 10.34 15.02 1.70
C SER A 500 8.82 14.94 1.47
N LEU A 501 8.02 15.81 2.09
CA LEU A 501 6.57 15.89 1.88
C LEU A 501 6.20 16.46 0.51
N ARG A 502 7.14 17.07 -0.23
CA ARG A 502 6.91 17.52 -1.62
C ARG A 502 6.28 16.45 -2.49
N ASP A 503 6.62 15.18 -2.27
CA ASP A 503 6.15 14.05 -3.07
C ASP A 503 4.64 13.78 -2.91
N ILE A 504 4.04 14.23 -1.80
CA ILE A 504 2.58 14.19 -1.58
C ILE A 504 1.94 15.56 -1.85
N CYS A 505 2.60 16.64 -1.44
CA CYS A 505 2.05 17.99 -1.53
C CYS A 505 2.01 18.52 -2.97
N ALA A 506 3.04 18.26 -3.79
CA ALA A 506 3.13 18.83 -5.14
C ALA A 506 1.96 18.36 -6.03
N PRO A 507 1.61 17.05 -6.07
CA PRO A 507 0.41 16.60 -6.78
C PRO A 507 -0.90 17.17 -6.23
N LEU A 508 -1.02 17.32 -4.90
CA LEU A 508 -2.23 17.87 -4.26
C LEU A 508 -2.42 19.36 -4.62
N LEU A 509 -1.32 20.12 -4.63
CA LEU A 509 -1.30 21.54 -4.96
C LEU A 509 -1.32 21.81 -6.48
N LYS A 510 -1.13 20.78 -7.31
CA LYS A 510 -0.89 20.90 -8.76
C LYS A 510 0.26 21.87 -9.08
N LYS A 511 1.33 21.80 -8.29
CA LYS A 511 2.54 22.62 -8.40
C LYS A 511 3.75 21.77 -8.76
N GLU A 512 4.80 22.42 -9.27
CA GLU A 512 6.09 21.77 -9.48
C GLU A 512 6.73 21.37 -8.14
N ILE A 513 7.59 20.35 -8.18
CA ILE A 513 8.26 19.82 -6.99
C ILE A 513 9.10 20.89 -6.31
N GLU A 514 9.82 21.71 -7.08
CA GLU A 514 10.70 22.77 -6.57
C GLU A 514 9.93 23.90 -5.87
N GLU A 515 8.82 24.36 -6.47
CA GLU A 515 7.94 25.36 -5.87
C GLU A 515 7.34 24.84 -4.56
N THR A 516 6.95 23.56 -4.54
CA THR A 516 6.41 22.93 -3.33
C THR A 516 7.47 22.80 -2.23
N GLU A 517 8.73 22.51 -2.57
CA GLU A 517 9.82 22.51 -1.60
C GLU A 517 10.02 23.90 -0.97
N GLN A 518 9.97 24.95 -1.78
CA GLN A 518 10.10 26.34 -1.30
C GLN A 518 8.94 26.70 -0.37
N PHE A 519 7.71 26.32 -0.73
CA PHE A 519 6.53 26.49 0.12
C PHE A 519 6.67 25.79 1.47
N LEU A 520 7.12 24.54 1.49
CA LEU A 520 7.34 23.78 2.73
C LEU A 520 8.48 24.38 3.58
N GLU A 521 9.54 24.87 2.94
CA GLU A 521 10.65 25.55 3.60
C GLU A 521 10.21 26.89 4.22
N MET A 522 9.36 27.65 3.52
CA MET A 522 8.76 28.88 4.03
C MET A 522 7.94 28.61 5.29
N ILE A 523 7.02 27.64 5.26
CA ILE A 523 6.23 27.24 6.44
C ILE A 523 7.16 26.86 7.60
N TYR A 524 8.19 26.06 7.34
CA TYR A 524 9.13 25.63 8.36
C TYR A 524 9.86 26.82 9.01
N ASN A 525 10.35 27.76 8.19
CA ASN A 525 11.12 28.92 8.66
C ASN A 525 10.27 29.96 9.39
N GLU A 526 9.02 30.19 8.96
CA GLU A 526 8.10 31.11 9.63
C GLU A 526 7.76 30.67 11.05
N ASN A 527 7.49 29.38 11.26
CA ASN A 527 7.18 28.88 12.60
C ASN A 527 8.41 28.85 13.51
N LEU A 528 9.61 28.63 12.98
CA LEU A 528 10.85 28.81 13.75
C LEU A 528 11.07 30.25 14.21
N LYS A 529 10.58 31.25 13.47
CA LYS A 529 10.62 32.66 13.89
C LYS A 529 9.57 32.92 14.97
N CYS A 530 8.34 32.44 14.79
CA CYS A 530 7.27 32.59 15.78
C CYS A 530 7.57 31.86 17.10
N SER A 531 8.16 30.66 17.08
CA SER A 531 8.53 29.92 18.29
C SER A 531 9.67 30.61 19.05
N LYS A 532 10.64 31.21 18.33
CA LYS A 532 11.67 32.06 18.93
C LYS A 532 11.08 33.34 19.55
N GLN A 533 10.14 34.00 18.86
CA GLN A 533 9.45 35.19 19.36
C GLN A 533 8.66 34.88 20.64
N THR A 534 7.89 33.78 20.67
CA THR A 534 7.15 33.34 21.88
C THR A 534 8.07 32.94 23.01
N THR A 535 9.20 32.26 22.76
CA THR A 535 10.19 32.00 23.84
C THR A 535 10.86 33.27 24.35
N LEU A 536 11.06 34.28 23.49
CA LEU A 536 11.55 35.59 23.91
C LEU A 536 10.49 36.33 24.71
N ASP A 537 9.23 36.33 24.28
CA ASP A 537 8.11 36.96 24.98
C ASP A 537 7.82 36.27 26.33
N GLU A 538 7.93 34.94 26.41
CA GLU A 538 7.87 34.20 27.67
C GLU A 538 9.08 34.48 28.57
N ALA A 539 10.28 34.63 27.99
CA ALA A 539 11.46 35.03 28.73
C ALA A 539 11.36 36.47 29.23
N TRP A 540 10.81 37.39 28.43
CA TRP A 540 10.52 38.78 28.78
C TRP A 540 9.43 38.88 29.84
N ASN A 541 8.32 38.16 29.71
CA ASN A 541 7.27 38.08 30.72
C ASN A 541 7.76 37.45 32.03
N ASN A 542 8.67 36.47 31.96
CA ASN A 542 9.33 35.92 33.16
C ASN A 542 10.36 36.89 33.75
N LEU A 543 11.01 37.73 32.93
CA LEU A 543 11.88 38.81 33.38
C LEU A 543 11.09 39.94 34.03
N GLU A 544 9.94 40.33 33.47
CA GLU A 544 9.01 41.29 34.06
C GLU A 544 8.43 40.76 35.37
N LYS A 545 7.99 39.49 35.42
CA LYS A 545 7.58 38.84 36.68
C LYS A 545 8.71 38.83 37.72
N LYS A 546 9.94 38.51 37.31
CA LYS A 546 11.11 38.57 38.20
C LYS A 546 11.42 39.99 38.66
N LEU A 547 11.28 41.01 37.79
CA LEU A 547 11.48 42.42 38.13
C LEU A 547 10.41 42.93 39.12
N VAL A 548 9.16 42.49 38.96
CA VAL A 548 8.05 42.77 39.89
C VAL A 548 8.26 42.03 41.23
N GLU A 549 8.72 40.76 41.20
CA GLU A 549 9.04 39.98 42.40
C GLU A 549 10.26 40.54 43.16
N THR A 550 11.30 41.05 42.47
CA THR A 550 12.44 41.72 43.13
C THR A 550 12.08 43.05 43.80
N LYS A 551 10.98 43.71 43.41
CA LYS A 551 10.46 44.88 44.14
C LYS A 551 9.63 44.49 45.37
N PHE A 552 9.20 43.24 45.51
CA PHE A 552 8.33 42.78 46.61
C PHE A 552 9.02 41.88 47.64
N ILE A 553 10.27 41.46 47.45
CA ILE A 553 10.98 40.57 48.38
C ILE A 553 12.16 41.31 49.03
N SER A 554 11.85 42.41 49.72
CA SER A 554 12.63 42.89 50.86
C SER A 554 11.83 42.67 52.15
N ASN A 555 11.39 41.43 52.43
CA ASN A 555 11.03 41.02 53.80
C ASN A 555 10.79 39.49 53.93
N LYS A 556 11.69 38.82 54.68
CA LYS A 556 11.49 37.65 55.59
C LYS A 556 10.54 36.52 55.10
N LYS A 557 10.90 35.22 55.05
CA LYS A 557 11.32 34.32 56.16
C LYS A 557 11.45 32.87 55.63
N LYS A 558 12.35 32.10 56.25
CA LYS A 558 12.68 30.68 56.00
C LYS A 558 11.50 29.71 56.22
N ARG A 559 11.37 28.66 55.37
CA ARG A 559 10.64 27.41 55.67
C ARG A 559 11.44 26.17 55.24
N LYS A 560 11.40 25.13 56.10
CA LYS A 560 12.10 23.83 56.04
C LYS A 560 11.47 22.87 55.01
N PRO A 561 12.21 21.87 54.49
CA PRO A 561 11.69 20.87 53.57
C PRO A 561 10.94 19.74 54.31
N VAL A 562 9.80 19.33 53.76
CA VAL A 562 9.01 18.16 54.19
C VAL A 562 9.31 16.99 53.25
N LYS A 563 9.70 15.84 53.82
CA LYS A 563 9.80 14.55 53.14
C LYS A 563 8.39 13.97 52.96
N LEU A 564 8.07 13.48 51.77
CA LEU A 564 6.86 12.73 51.47
C LEU A 564 7.24 11.29 51.08
N ASP A 565 7.06 10.35 51.99
CA ASP A 565 7.21 8.92 51.72
C ASP A 565 5.96 8.39 51.00
N ILE A 566 6.13 7.89 49.78
CA ILE A 566 5.07 7.21 49.01
C ILE A 566 5.31 5.70 49.10
N LEU A 567 4.51 5.02 49.91
CA LEU A 567 4.40 3.56 49.95
C LEU A 567 3.67 3.05 48.69
N ILE A 568 4.40 2.47 47.74
CA ILE A 568 3.83 1.71 46.62
C ILE A 568 3.96 0.22 46.93
N SER A 569 2.82 -0.46 47.09
CA SER A 569 2.78 -1.92 47.25
C SER A 569 3.25 -2.62 45.97
N LYS A 570 4.30 -3.45 46.06
CA LYS A 570 4.73 -4.34 44.98
C LYS A 570 3.69 -5.46 44.76
N ARG A 571 2.80 -5.29 43.79
CA ARG A 571 2.15 -6.41 43.09
C ARG A 571 2.87 -6.62 41.77
N ASN A 572 3.51 -7.77 41.59
CA ASN A 572 4.25 -8.10 40.38
C ASN A 572 3.26 -8.37 39.22
N GLN A 573 3.54 -7.82 38.04
CA GLN A 573 2.77 -7.99 36.79
C GLN A 573 2.65 -9.45 36.29
N ILE A 574 3.24 -10.43 37.00
CA ILE A 574 3.32 -11.84 36.60
C ILE A 574 1.98 -12.56 36.78
N ASP A 575 1.22 -12.22 37.82
CA ASP A 575 -0.02 -12.95 38.17
C ASP A 575 -1.16 -12.73 37.16
N TYR A 576 -1.07 -11.71 36.31
CA TYR A 576 -2.07 -11.42 35.28
C TYR A 576 -1.99 -12.38 34.08
N TYR A 577 -0.83 -12.93 33.75
CA TYR A 577 -0.60 -13.64 32.49
C TYR A 577 -0.71 -15.17 32.57
N PHE A 578 -0.72 -15.74 33.79
CA PHE A 578 -0.80 -17.18 34.01
C PHE A 578 -2.11 -17.66 34.65
N GLN A 579 -3.11 -16.79 34.77
CA GLN A 579 -4.45 -17.25 35.13
C GLN A 579 -5.01 -18.11 34.00
N LYS A 580 -5.15 -19.42 34.27
CA LYS A 580 -6.08 -20.28 33.53
C LYS A 580 -7.46 -19.62 33.60
N LYS A 581 -7.95 -19.12 32.47
CA LYS A 581 -9.39 -18.87 32.31
C LYS A 581 -10.06 -20.23 32.31
N ASN A 582 -10.71 -20.57 33.42
CA ASN A 582 -11.74 -21.61 33.42
C ASN A 582 -12.96 -21.12 32.64
#